data_AF-A0A2D4LX99-F1
#
_entry.id   AF-A0A2D4LX99-F1
#
_cell.length_a   1.000
_cell.length_b   1.000
_cell.length_c   1.000
_cell.angle_alpha   90.00
_cell.angle_beta   90.00
_cell.angle_gamma   90.00
#
_symmetry.space_group_name_H-M   'P 1'
#
loop_
_entity.id
_entity.type
_entity.pdbx_description
1 polymer ?
#
loop_
_entity_poly.entity_id
_entity_poly.type
_entity_poly.pdbx_seq_one_letter_code
_entity_poly.pdbx_strand_id
1 'polypeptide(L)'
;IMTYVTQFLKHYPDLHNTACDAQEIDKDQLMLRDLKIWIEQFERDLSRTQMTEASLQEKYQSFKHCKAQYEAKRKQVERAIQSLRKDGKLSLDQALVKQAWDKVTSQLFEWHLYLDKSLPAPLGPIAAWLWRAETSLR
;
A
#
# COMPACT_ATOMS: atom_id res chain seq x y z
N ILE A 1 -29.90 32.83 37.30
CA ILE A 1 -29.14 33.56 36.25
C ILE A 1 -27.85 32.82 35.85
N MET A 2 -27.13 32.13 36.76
CA MET A 2 -25.91 31.36 36.42
C MET A 2 -26.11 30.06 35.61
N THR A 3 -27.31 29.47 35.60
CA THR A 3 -27.63 28.24 34.86
C THR A 3 -28.04 28.47 33.40
N TYR A 4 -28.41 29.70 33.04
CA TYR A 4 -28.78 30.03 31.66
C TYR A 4 -27.51 30.30 30.81
N VAL A 5 -26.43 30.77 31.44
CA VAL A 5 -25.16 31.06 30.77
C VAL A 5 -24.43 29.78 30.32
N THR A 6 -24.55 28.67 31.07
CA THR A 6 -23.94 27.39 30.69
C THR A 6 -24.68 26.70 29.55
N GLN A 7 -25.98 26.94 29.37
CA GLN A 7 -26.72 26.49 28.20
C GLN A 7 -26.26 27.23 26.93
N PHE A 8 -25.94 28.52 27.05
CA PHE A 8 -25.40 29.31 25.94
C PHE A 8 -23.95 28.93 25.60
N LEU A 9 -23.12 28.64 26.62
CA LEU A 9 -21.74 28.15 26.42
C LEU A 9 -21.69 26.72 25.84
N LYS A 10 -22.69 25.87 26.09
CA LYS A 10 -22.82 24.54 25.46
C LYS A 10 -23.14 24.59 23.97
N HIS A 11 -23.66 25.71 23.48
CA HIS A 11 -24.01 25.90 22.06
C HIS A 11 -22.93 26.65 21.28
N TYR A 12 -21.78 26.96 21.89
CA TYR A 12 -20.61 27.29 21.08
C TYR A 12 -20.16 26.02 20.35
N PRO A 13 -20.11 26.00 19.01
CA PRO A 13 -19.39 24.95 18.33
C PRO A 13 -17.95 25.05 18.79
N ASP A 14 -17.47 24.04 19.50
CA ASP A 14 -16.10 23.92 19.96
C ASP A 14 -15.15 24.29 18.81
N LEU A 15 -14.52 25.47 18.90
CA LEU A 15 -13.40 25.86 18.02
C LEU A 15 -12.25 24.85 18.12
N HIS A 16 -12.24 24.01 19.15
CA HIS A 16 -11.29 22.91 19.32
C HIS A 16 -11.55 21.72 18.38
N ASN A 17 -12.79 21.46 17.97
CA ASN A 17 -13.08 20.38 17.02
C ASN A 17 -12.62 20.74 15.60
N THR A 18 -12.76 21.99 15.18
CA THR A 18 -12.28 22.46 13.88
C THR A 18 -10.76 22.58 13.81
N ALA A 19 -10.08 22.94 14.91
CA ALA A 19 -8.61 22.93 14.96
C ALA A 19 -8.04 21.50 14.95
N CYS A 20 -8.68 20.56 15.65
CA CYS A 20 -8.27 19.15 15.66
C CYS A 20 -8.53 18.48 14.29
N ASP A 21 -9.72 18.67 13.71
CA ASP A 21 -10.03 18.17 12.36
C ASP A 21 -9.10 18.81 11.31
N ALA A 22 -8.80 20.11 11.38
CA ALA A 22 -7.88 20.76 10.44
C ALA A 22 -6.44 20.25 10.56
N GLN A 23 -5.98 19.96 11.79
CA GLN A 23 -4.65 19.42 12.04
C GLN A 23 -4.54 17.94 11.64
N GLU A 24 -5.61 17.15 11.80
CA GLU A 24 -5.69 15.77 11.31
C GLU A 24 -5.70 15.73 9.77
N ILE A 25 -6.46 16.62 9.11
CA ILE A 25 -6.50 16.72 7.65
C ILE A 25 -5.11 17.08 7.07
N ASP A 26 -4.38 17.99 7.72
CA ASP A 26 -3.04 18.39 7.26
C ASP A 26 -2.02 17.25 7.40
N LYS A 27 -2.09 16.48 8.50
CA LYS A 27 -1.28 15.27 8.70
C LYS A 27 -1.62 14.16 7.71
N ASP A 28 -2.89 13.91 7.45
CA ASP A 28 -3.34 12.92 6.47
C ASP A 28 -2.91 13.31 5.05
N GLN A 29 -2.96 14.60 4.72
CA GLN A 29 -2.51 15.11 3.43
C GLN A 29 -0.98 15.00 3.26
N LEU A 30 -0.20 15.24 4.31
CA LEU A 30 1.24 15.00 4.32
C LEU A 30 1.56 13.52 4.13
N MET A 31 0.87 12.64 4.87
CA MET A 31 1.02 11.18 4.76
C MET A 31 0.68 10.67 3.36
N LEU A 32 -0.37 11.20 2.71
CA LEU A 32 -0.74 10.86 1.34
C LEU A 32 0.33 11.27 0.33
N ARG A 33 0.91 12.47 0.49
CA ARG A 33 2.03 12.94 -0.35
C ARG A 33 3.28 12.08 -0.18
N ASP A 34 3.65 11.75 1.06
CA ASP A 34 4.79 10.90 1.36
C ASP A 34 4.61 9.49 0.78
N LEU A 35 3.41 8.93 0.90
CA LEU A 35 3.07 7.65 0.29
C LEU A 35 3.15 7.72 -1.24
N LYS A 36 2.65 8.78 -1.86
CA LYS A 36 2.76 8.98 -3.30
C LYS A 36 4.22 9.01 -3.76
N ILE A 37 5.05 9.81 -3.12
CA ILE A 37 6.49 9.91 -3.43
C ILE A 37 7.16 8.54 -3.25
N TRP A 38 6.81 7.82 -2.18
CA TRP A 38 7.31 6.48 -1.93
C TRP A 38 6.91 5.50 -3.04
N ILE A 39 5.65 5.52 -3.49
CA ILE A 39 5.16 4.64 -4.57
C ILE A 39 5.88 4.94 -5.89
N GLU A 40 6.03 6.21 -6.24
CA GLU A 40 6.78 6.63 -7.45
C GLU A 40 8.24 6.21 -7.37
N GLN A 41 8.87 6.32 -6.19
CA GLN A 41 10.23 5.86 -5.98
C GLN A 41 10.34 4.34 -6.07
N PHE A 42 9.39 3.62 -5.49
CA PHE A 42 9.34 2.17 -5.53
C PHE A 42 9.15 1.66 -6.96
N GLU A 43 8.34 2.32 -7.80
CA GLU A 43 8.22 2.01 -9.23
C GLU A 43 9.55 2.19 -9.98
N ARG A 44 10.28 3.29 -9.68
CA ARG A 44 11.61 3.53 -10.25
C ARG A 44 12.61 2.47 -9.81
N ASP A 45 12.61 2.11 -8.54
CA ASP A 45 13.47 1.08 -8.00
C ASP A 45 13.12 -0.29 -8.61
N LEU A 46 11.84 -0.62 -8.78
CA LEU A 46 11.37 -1.83 -9.47
C LEU A 46 11.97 -1.94 -10.88
N SER A 47 11.87 -0.85 -11.64
CA SER A 47 12.35 -0.76 -13.03
C SER A 47 13.87 -0.87 -13.09
N ARG A 48 14.57 -0.20 -12.16
CA ARG A 48 16.03 -0.25 -12.04
C ARG A 48 16.52 -1.64 -11.68
N THR A 49 15.86 -2.29 -10.74
CA THR A 49 16.22 -3.64 -10.29
C THR A 49 16.01 -4.65 -11.40
N GLN A 50 14.90 -4.57 -12.16
CA GLN A 50 14.71 -5.40 -13.37
C GLN A 50 15.80 -5.19 -14.43
N MET A 51 16.33 -3.98 -14.61
CA MET A 51 17.42 -3.68 -15.56
C MET A 51 18.79 -4.16 -15.09
N THR A 52 19.02 -4.20 -13.77
CA THR A 52 20.34 -4.50 -13.19
C THR A 52 20.58 -6.00 -13.05
N GLU A 53 19.52 -6.80 -13.06
CA GLU A 53 19.63 -8.23 -12.80
C GLU A 53 20.15 -9.04 -13.99
N ALA A 54 21.39 -9.53 -13.86
CA ALA A 54 22.02 -10.39 -14.84
C ALA A 54 21.66 -11.88 -14.64
N SER A 55 21.38 -12.33 -13.40
CA SER A 55 21.10 -13.74 -13.08
C SER A 55 19.74 -13.97 -12.42
N LEU A 56 19.12 -15.14 -12.66
CA LEU A 56 17.82 -15.53 -12.09
C LEU A 56 17.79 -15.56 -10.55
N GLN A 57 18.92 -15.90 -9.92
CA GLN A 57 19.05 -15.91 -8.47
C GLN A 57 18.98 -14.50 -7.89
N GLU A 58 19.66 -13.54 -8.52
CA GLU A 58 19.57 -12.13 -8.15
C GLU A 58 18.15 -11.60 -8.34
N LYS A 59 17.47 -11.97 -9.45
CA LYS A 59 16.05 -11.64 -9.67
C LYS A 59 15.15 -12.07 -8.52
N TYR A 60 15.37 -13.28 -8.01
CA TYR A 60 14.58 -13.82 -6.92
C TYR A 60 14.86 -13.13 -5.57
N GLN A 61 16.12 -12.81 -5.27
CA GLN A 61 16.48 -12.09 -4.05
C GLN A 61 15.95 -10.65 -4.05
N SER A 62 16.11 -9.96 -5.17
CA SER A 62 15.53 -8.64 -5.41
C SER A 62 14.01 -8.65 -5.26
N PHE A 63 13.32 -9.62 -5.87
CA PHE A 63 11.87 -9.75 -5.73
C PHE A 63 11.47 -9.99 -4.28
N LYS A 64 12.19 -10.85 -3.54
CA LYS A 64 11.93 -11.08 -2.11
C LYS A 64 12.08 -9.79 -1.30
N HIS A 65 13.12 -9.00 -1.56
CA HIS A 65 13.35 -7.72 -0.89
C HIS A 65 12.25 -6.71 -1.23
N CYS A 66 11.91 -6.60 -2.52
CA CYS A 66 10.87 -5.74 -3.05
C CYS A 66 9.49 -6.08 -2.45
N LYS A 67 9.13 -7.37 -2.40
CA LYS A 67 7.91 -7.86 -1.77
C LYS A 67 7.85 -7.55 -0.27
N ALA A 68 8.97 -7.68 0.45
CA ALA A 68 9.02 -7.33 1.87
C ALA A 68 8.78 -5.83 2.10
N GLN A 69 9.36 -4.96 1.26
CA GLN A 69 9.09 -3.52 1.32
C GLN A 69 7.64 -3.17 0.95
N TYR A 70 7.08 -3.82 -0.07
CA TYR A 70 5.67 -3.69 -0.44
C TYR A 70 4.75 -4.04 0.74
N GLU A 71 4.93 -5.20 1.38
CA GLU A 71 4.11 -5.63 2.51
C GLU A 71 4.25 -4.69 3.73
N ALA A 72 5.44 -4.14 3.98
CA ALA A 72 5.65 -3.15 5.05
C ALA A 72 4.85 -1.86 4.84
N LYS A 73 4.72 -1.43 3.57
CA LYS A 73 3.98 -0.21 3.20
C LYS A 73 2.51 -0.44 2.89
N ARG A 74 2.12 -1.66 2.55
CA ARG A 74 0.73 -2.06 2.28
C ARG A 74 -0.23 -1.61 3.37
N LYS A 75 0.10 -1.88 4.64
CA LYS A 75 -0.74 -1.47 5.79
C LYS A 75 -0.85 0.04 5.96
N GLN A 76 0.12 0.82 5.50
CA GLN A 76 0.08 2.29 5.56
C GLN A 76 -0.78 2.83 4.42
N VAL A 77 -0.64 2.26 3.22
CA VAL A 77 -1.44 2.62 2.04
C VAL A 77 -2.91 2.23 2.21
N GLU A 78 -3.19 1.02 2.72
CA GLU A 78 -4.55 0.58 3.02
C GLU A 78 -5.23 1.52 4.04
N ARG A 79 -4.51 1.92 5.10
CA ARG A 79 -5.03 2.91 6.08
C ARG A 79 -5.26 4.27 5.44
N ALA A 80 -4.34 4.74 4.60
CA ALA A 80 -4.47 6.01 3.92
C ALA A 80 -5.57 6.03 2.85
N ILE A 81 -5.95 4.88 2.27
CA ILE A 81 -7.09 4.73 1.35
C ILE A 81 -8.40 4.51 2.14
N GLN A 82 -8.33 3.89 3.32
CA GLN A 82 -9.48 3.59 4.17
C GLN A 82 -9.89 4.75 5.08
N SER A 83 -9.03 5.75 5.31
CA SER A 83 -9.38 7.02 5.95
C SER A 83 -10.36 7.81 5.06
N LEU A 84 -11.58 7.30 5.01
CA LEU A 84 -12.70 7.91 4.33
C LEU A 84 -12.98 9.23 5.04
N ARG A 85 -12.94 10.35 4.32
CA ARG A 85 -13.48 11.60 4.86
C ARG A 85 -14.90 11.32 5.34
N LYS A 86 -15.35 12.01 6.40
CA LYS A 86 -16.70 11.90 7.02
C LYS A 86 -17.87 11.91 6.01
N ASP A 87 -17.61 12.33 4.77
CA ASP A 87 -18.53 12.44 3.62
C ASP A 87 -18.65 11.18 2.74
N GLY A 88 -17.93 10.08 3.03
CA GLY A 88 -18.05 8.82 2.27
C GLY A 88 -17.37 8.83 0.89
N LYS A 89 -16.60 9.88 0.57
CA LYS A 89 -15.93 10.06 -0.73
C LYS A 89 -14.41 10.07 -0.57
N LEU A 90 -13.72 9.36 -1.45
CA LEU A 90 -12.27 9.41 -1.57
C LEU A 90 -11.86 10.83 -2.00
N SER A 91 -10.84 11.39 -1.35
CA SER A 91 -10.20 12.62 -1.83
C SER A 91 -9.53 12.36 -3.18
N LEU A 92 -9.40 13.38 -4.04
CA LEU A 92 -8.68 13.26 -5.32
C LEU A 92 -7.26 12.69 -5.12
N ASP A 93 -6.57 13.16 -4.07
CA ASP A 93 -5.21 12.72 -3.74
C ASP A 93 -5.18 11.25 -3.29
N GLN A 94 -6.20 10.82 -2.54
CA GLN A 94 -6.38 9.44 -2.10
C GLN A 94 -6.66 8.49 -3.27
N ALA A 95 -7.44 8.94 -4.26
CA ALA A 95 -7.69 8.20 -5.49
C ALA A 95 -6.42 8.08 -6.35
N LEU A 96 -5.60 9.13 -6.45
CA LEU A 96 -4.31 9.10 -7.14
C LEU A 96 -3.32 8.13 -6.46
N VAL A 97 -3.22 8.18 -5.12
CA VAL A 97 -2.40 7.24 -4.34
C VAL A 97 -2.87 5.81 -4.55
N LYS A 98 -4.19 5.56 -4.51
CA LYS A 98 -4.77 4.25 -4.79
C LYS A 98 -4.42 3.77 -6.20
N GLN A 99 -4.59 4.61 -7.22
CA GLN A 99 -4.27 4.26 -8.60
C GLN A 99 -2.78 3.92 -8.77
N ALA A 100 -1.89 4.71 -8.19
CA ALA A 100 -0.44 4.46 -8.24
C ALA A 100 -0.09 3.15 -7.50
N TRP A 101 -0.74 2.88 -6.37
CA TRP A 101 -0.59 1.63 -5.63
C TRP A 101 -1.08 0.40 -6.40
N ASP A 102 -2.24 0.49 -7.06
CA ASP A 102 -2.79 -0.60 -7.88
C ASP A 102 -1.86 -0.91 -9.07
N LYS A 103 -1.26 0.13 -9.67
CA LYS A 103 -0.27 -0.01 -10.74
C LYS A 103 0.99 -0.76 -10.26
N VAL A 104 1.55 -0.35 -9.12
CA VAL A 104 2.71 -1.03 -8.52
C VAL A 104 2.37 -2.48 -8.14
N THR A 105 1.18 -2.71 -7.59
CA THR A 105 0.71 -4.07 -7.23
C THR A 105 0.62 -4.95 -8.47
N SER A 106 0.10 -4.42 -9.58
CA SER A 106 0.02 -5.12 -10.86
C SER A 106 1.42 -5.43 -11.42
N GLN A 107 2.34 -4.46 -11.39
CA GLN A 107 3.73 -4.70 -11.83
C GLN A 107 4.46 -5.73 -10.98
N LEU A 108 4.25 -5.73 -9.66
CA LEU A 108 4.83 -6.72 -8.75
C LEU A 108 4.27 -8.13 -9.05
N PHE A 109 2.97 -8.23 -9.35
CA PHE A 109 2.33 -9.49 -9.73
C PHE A 109 2.87 -10.03 -11.06
N GLU A 110 3.00 -9.18 -12.08
CA GLU A 110 3.60 -9.56 -13.36
C GLU A 110 5.06 -10.02 -13.18
N TRP A 111 5.83 -9.34 -12.34
CA TRP A 111 7.20 -9.74 -12.04
C TRP A 111 7.26 -11.09 -11.31
N HIS A 112 6.33 -11.33 -10.37
CA HIS A 112 6.18 -12.63 -9.72
C HIS A 112 5.86 -13.73 -10.74
N LEU A 113 4.92 -13.48 -11.65
CA LEU A 113 4.55 -14.43 -12.71
C LEU A 113 5.72 -14.71 -13.65
N TYR A 114 6.50 -13.68 -14.00
CA TYR A 114 7.71 -13.83 -14.80
C TYR A 114 8.75 -14.71 -14.09
N LEU A 115 8.95 -14.50 -12.78
CA LEU A 115 9.84 -15.33 -11.98
C LEU A 115 9.36 -16.77 -11.89
N ASP A 116 8.06 -16.99 -11.71
CA ASP A 116 7.45 -18.31 -11.64
C ASP A 116 7.66 -19.11 -12.94
N LYS A 117 7.51 -18.44 -14.08
CA LYS A 117 7.82 -19.01 -15.40
C LYS A 117 9.31 -19.24 -15.65
N SER A 118 10.16 -18.49 -14.97
CA SER A 118 11.62 -18.53 -15.15
C SER A 118 12.31 -19.47 -14.16
N LEU A 119 11.58 -20.25 -13.35
CA LEU A 119 12.20 -21.26 -12.49
C LEU A 119 13.02 -22.26 -13.33
N PRO A 120 14.34 -22.39 -13.08
CA PRO A 120 15.16 -23.34 -13.81
C PRO A 120 14.77 -24.79 -13.46
N ALA A 121 14.82 -25.69 -14.45
CA ALA A 121 14.67 -27.12 -14.23
C ALA A 121 15.85 -27.61 -13.35
N PRO A 122 15.62 -27.88 -12.06
CA PRO A 122 14.95 -29.08 -11.55
C PRO A 122 13.81 -28.83 -10.54
N LEU A 123 13.44 -27.57 -10.29
CA LEU A 123 12.37 -27.21 -9.33
C LEU A 123 10.95 -27.34 -9.92
N GLY A 124 10.80 -27.23 -11.24
CA GLY A 124 9.51 -27.44 -11.92
C GLY A 124 8.91 -28.83 -11.68
N PRO A 125 9.67 -29.93 -11.89
CA PRO A 125 9.21 -31.29 -11.57
C PRO A 125 8.89 -31.50 -10.08
N ILE A 126 9.66 -30.90 -9.18
CA ILE A 126 9.44 -31.00 -7.72
C ILE A 126 8.16 -30.26 -7.32
N ALA A 127 7.91 -29.06 -7.85
CA ALA A 127 6.67 -28.31 -7.61
C ALA A 127 5.44 -29.04 -8.18
N ALA A 128 5.56 -29.61 -9.39
CA ALA A 128 4.49 -30.42 -9.99
C ALA A 128 4.24 -31.75 -9.26
N TRP A 129 5.26 -32.31 -8.60
CA TRP A 129 5.11 -33.48 -7.73
C TRP A 129 4.44 -33.10 -6.40
N LEU A 130 4.84 -31.99 -5.79
CA LEU A 130 4.28 -31.51 -4.52
C LEU A 130 2.79 -31.20 -4.64
N TRP A 131 2.37 -30.53 -5.72
CA TRP A 131 0.97 -30.21 -5.99
C TRP A 131 0.09 -31.46 -6.17
N ARG A 132 0.63 -32.51 -6.83
CA ARG A 132 -0.04 -33.81 -6.97
C ARG A 132 -0.13 -34.56 -5.62
N ALA A 133 0.91 -34.45 -4.79
CA ALA A 133 0.89 -35.06 -3.46
C ALA A 133 -0.14 -34.38 -2.55
N GLU A 134 -0.22 -33.05 -2.57
CA GLU A 134 -1.16 -32.27 -1.78
C GLU A 134 -2.63 -32.49 -2.19
N THR A 135 -2.89 -32.69 -3.49
CA THR A 135 -4.22 -33.07 -4.00
C THR A 135 -4.60 -34.53 -3.71
N SER A 136 -3.64 -35.42 -3.50
CA SER A 136 -3.90 -36.82 -3.12
C SER A 136 -4.13 -37.01 -1.61
N LEU A 137 -3.79 -36.00 -0.80
CA LEU A 137 -3.92 -35.98 0.66
C LEU A 137 -5.18 -35.25 1.15
N ARG A 138 -5.95 -34.65 0.24
CA ARG A 138 -7.30 -34.12 0.48
C ARG A 138 -8.34 -35.11 -0.02
#